data_AF-A0A355WQB0-F1
#
_entry.id   AF-A0A355WQB0-F1
#
_cell.length_a   1.000
_cell.length_b   1.000
_cell.length_c   1.000
_cell.angle_alpha   90.00
_cell.angle_beta   90.00
_cell.angle_gamma   90.00
#
_symmetry.space_group_name_H-M   'P 1'
#
loop_
_entity.id
_entity.type
_entity.pdbx_description
1 polymer ?
#
loop_
_entity_poly.entity_id
_entity_poly.type
_entity_poly.pdbx_seq_one_letter_code
_entity_poly.pdbx_strand_id
1 'polypeptide(L)'
;MMQDKTGFLNTAYALENVDETRAFYDKWATTYDQEIADNGYETPRRCAAALAASVPDLNAPILDLGCGTGLSGLALRQAGFTSIDGCDLSQGMLDQAAKRNGIYRALWLADVSDPFPFQAGTYAHIVAIGVIATTHAPARTIDATLNALPSGGCFVFSLND
;
A
#
# COMPACT_ATOMS: atom_id res chain seq x y z
N MET A 1 16.41 29.64 -2.03
CA MET A 1 17.15 28.81 -1.05
C MET A 1 16.55 27.42 -1.18
N MET A 2 17.23 26.50 -1.87
CA MET A 2 16.77 25.11 -1.99
C MET A 2 17.03 24.43 -0.65
N GLN A 3 15.99 23.98 0.04
CA GLN A 3 16.15 23.07 1.18
C GLN A 3 16.54 21.69 0.63
N ASP A 4 17.51 21.08 1.30
CA ASP A 4 18.08 19.78 1.02
C ASP A 4 17.00 18.68 1.12
N LYS A 5 16.45 18.28 -0.04
CA LYS A 5 15.38 17.29 -0.19
C LYS A 5 15.86 15.84 0.00
N THR A 6 17.16 15.62 0.22
CA THR A 6 17.80 14.30 0.19
C THR A 6 17.91 13.61 1.55
N GLY A 7 17.73 14.34 2.65
CA GLY A 7 17.94 13.80 4.01
C GLY A 7 16.86 12.87 4.52
N PHE A 8 15.61 13.02 4.05
CA PHE A 8 14.44 12.44 4.74
C PHE A 8 14.07 11.02 4.28
N LEU A 9 14.22 10.69 2.99
CA LEU A 9 14.13 9.31 2.50
C LEU A 9 15.16 8.41 3.19
N ASN A 10 16.40 8.90 3.31
CA ASN A 10 17.46 8.21 4.04
C ASN A 10 17.13 7.99 5.54
N THR A 11 16.29 8.84 6.13
CA THR A 11 15.87 8.69 7.52
C THR A 11 14.80 7.60 7.66
N ALA A 12 13.86 7.49 6.72
CA ALA A 12 12.85 6.44 6.70
C ALA A 12 13.47 5.03 6.56
N TYR A 13 14.50 4.88 5.71
CA TYR A 13 15.27 3.64 5.56
C TYR A 13 16.11 3.28 6.80
N ALA A 14 16.30 4.20 7.75
CA ALA A 14 17.12 4.00 8.95
C ALA A 14 16.31 3.67 10.22
N LEU A 15 14.97 3.56 10.13
CA LEU A 15 14.12 3.28 11.30
C LEU A 15 14.04 1.78 11.59
N GLU A 16 14.40 1.39 12.81
CA GLU A 16 14.54 -0.02 13.22
C GLU A 16 13.31 -0.58 13.96
N ASN A 17 12.33 0.25 14.36
CA ASN A 17 11.14 -0.21 15.09
C ASN A 17 9.80 0.38 14.61
N VAL A 18 8.73 -0.38 14.89
CA VAL A 18 7.36 -0.13 14.38
C VAL A 18 6.73 1.15 14.97
N ASP A 19 7.00 1.45 16.24
CA ASP A 19 6.41 2.61 16.92
C ASP A 19 7.01 3.94 16.45
N GLU A 20 8.33 3.99 16.22
CA GLU A 20 9.03 5.14 15.62
C GLU A 20 8.63 5.34 14.17
N THR A 21 8.45 4.24 13.42
CA THR A 21 7.95 4.26 12.05
C THR A 21 6.57 4.91 11.97
N ARG A 22 5.64 4.51 12.85
CA ARG A 22 4.29 5.09 12.91
C ARG A 22 4.31 6.58 13.23
N ALA A 23 5.07 7.01 14.25
CA ALA A 23 5.15 8.41 14.63
C ALA A 23 5.83 9.30 13.57
N PHE A 24 6.80 8.75 12.83
CA PHE A 24 7.42 9.40 11.70
C PHE A 24 6.43 9.58 10.54
N TYR A 25 5.71 8.52 10.17
CA TYR A 25 4.72 8.56 9.11
C TYR A 25 3.55 9.51 9.41
N ASP A 26 3.06 9.56 10.66
CA ASP A 26 1.99 10.49 11.06
C ASP A 26 2.36 11.97 10.86
N LYS A 27 3.64 12.33 11.08
CA LYS A 27 4.14 13.70 10.85
C LYS A 27 4.40 14.01 9.37
N TRP A 28 4.70 13.00 8.57
CA TRP A 28 5.14 13.17 7.18
C TRP A 28 4.01 13.03 6.17
N ALA A 29 2.85 12.54 6.59
CA ALA A 29 1.68 12.27 5.75
C ALA A 29 1.18 13.48 4.93
N THR A 30 1.47 14.72 5.36
CA THR A 30 1.06 15.95 4.65
C THR A 30 2.01 16.35 3.51
N THR A 31 3.29 15.96 3.55
CA THR A 31 4.30 16.30 2.52
C THR A 31 4.69 15.10 1.65
N TYR A 32 4.41 13.88 2.12
CA TYR A 32 4.75 12.61 1.48
C TYR A 32 4.35 12.56 0.00
N ASP A 33 3.08 12.85 -0.30
CA ASP A 33 2.56 12.74 -1.67
C ASP A 33 3.26 13.67 -2.66
N GLN A 34 3.66 14.87 -2.20
CA GLN A 34 4.35 15.86 -3.03
C GLN A 34 5.80 15.46 -3.28
N GLU A 35 6.51 14.98 -2.27
CA GLU A 35 7.91 14.54 -2.40
C GLU A 35 8.05 13.26 -3.22
N ILE A 36 7.11 12.33 -3.05
CA ILE A 36 7.02 11.07 -3.81
C ILE A 36 6.72 11.34 -5.29
N ALA A 37 5.81 12.28 -5.59
CA ALA A 37 5.53 12.72 -6.95
C ALA A 37 6.73 13.45 -7.59
N ASP A 38 7.39 14.36 -6.85
CA ASP A 38 8.57 15.09 -7.31
C ASP A 38 9.75 14.15 -7.64
N ASN A 39 9.85 12.99 -6.97
CA ASN A 39 10.89 11.98 -7.16
C ASN A 39 10.55 10.92 -8.23
N GLY A 40 9.42 11.04 -8.93
CA GLY A 40 9.05 10.10 -9.99
C GLY A 40 8.70 8.69 -9.49
N TYR A 41 8.01 8.60 -8.35
CA TYR A 41 7.56 7.33 -7.79
C TYR A 41 6.48 6.67 -8.66
N GLU A 42 6.96 5.89 -9.61
CA GLU A 42 6.15 5.20 -10.61
C GLU A 42 5.61 3.85 -10.12
N THR A 43 6.05 3.37 -8.95
CA THR A 43 5.73 2.04 -8.41
C THR A 43 4.21 1.79 -8.35
N PRO A 44 3.36 2.68 -7.80
CA PRO A 44 1.92 2.48 -7.80
C PRO A 44 1.33 2.29 -9.18
N ARG A 45 1.73 3.14 -10.14
CA ARG A 45 1.23 3.07 -11.52
C ARG A 45 1.67 1.78 -12.22
N ARG A 46 2.93 1.36 -12.03
CA ARG A 46 3.48 0.13 -12.62
C ARG A 46 2.79 -1.11 -12.06
N CYS A 47 2.61 -1.19 -10.75
CA CYS A 47 1.90 -2.29 -10.09
C CYS A 47 0.43 -2.36 -10.53
N ALA A 48 -0.27 -1.22 -10.55
CA ALA A 48 -1.65 -1.17 -11.00
C ALA A 48 -1.81 -1.61 -12.47
N ALA A 49 -0.91 -1.17 -13.36
CA ALA A 49 -0.90 -1.59 -14.77
C ALA A 49 -0.60 -3.09 -14.92
N ALA A 50 0.35 -3.63 -14.15
CA ALA A 50 0.67 -5.05 -14.16
C ALA A 50 -0.54 -5.90 -13.72
N LEU A 51 -1.25 -5.50 -12.65
CA LEU A 51 -2.46 -6.19 -12.24
C LEU A 51 -3.55 -6.11 -13.31
N ALA A 52 -3.82 -4.93 -13.86
CA ALA A 52 -4.84 -4.73 -14.89
C ALA A 52 -4.58 -5.55 -16.17
N ALA A 53 -3.31 -5.75 -16.53
CA ALA A 53 -2.92 -6.60 -17.66
C ALA A 53 -3.04 -8.11 -17.35
N SER A 54 -3.11 -8.49 -16.09
CA SER A 54 -3.08 -9.89 -15.64
C SER A 54 -4.46 -10.46 -15.29
N VAL A 55 -5.48 -9.60 -15.17
CA VAL A 55 -6.82 -10.01 -14.67
C VAL A 55 -7.91 -9.66 -15.69
N PRO A 56 -8.94 -10.51 -15.84
CA PRO A 56 -10.01 -10.30 -16.81
C PRO A 56 -11.12 -9.35 -16.32
N ASP A 57 -11.26 -9.16 -14.99
CA ASP A 57 -12.33 -8.36 -14.39
C ASP A 57 -11.77 -7.28 -13.46
N LEU A 58 -11.91 -6.02 -13.87
CA LEU A 58 -11.47 -4.86 -13.09
C LEU A 58 -12.47 -4.46 -11.99
N ASN A 59 -13.66 -5.09 -11.93
CA ASN A 59 -14.64 -4.86 -10.88
C ASN A 59 -14.52 -5.86 -9.72
N ALA A 60 -13.68 -6.89 -9.88
CA ALA A 60 -13.41 -7.86 -8.83
C ALA A 60 -12.82 -7.16 -7.59
N PRO A 61 -13.15 -7.63 -6.36
CA PRO A 61 -12.72 -6.98 -5.14
C PRO A 61 -11.20 -7.11 -4.94
N ILE A 62 -10.56 -5.98 -4.66
CA ILE A 62 -9.12 -5.84 -4.39
C ILE A 62 -8.91 -5.36 -2.96
N LEU A 63 -7.94 -5.99 -2.29
CA LEU A 63 -7.36 -5.46 -1.06
C LEU A 63 -6.04 -4.74 -1.35
N ASP A 64 -5.95 -3.48 -0.96
CA ASP A 64 -4.72 -2.69 -0.93
C ASP A 64 -4.10 -2.77 0.48
N LEU A 65 -3.19 -3.71 0.64
CA LEU A 65 -2.54 -4.06 1.90
C LEU A 65 -1.42 -3.05 2.19
N GLY A 66 -1.54 -2.28 3.27
CA GLY A 66 -0.62 -1.18 3.59
C GLY A 66 -0.81 0.00 2.65
N CYS A 67 -2.05 0.49 2.53
CA CYS A 67 -2.42 1.48 1.53
C CYS A 67 -1.82 2.88 1.75
N GLY A 68 -1.23 3.15 2.93
CA GLY A 68 -0.63 4.43 3.28
C GLY A 68 -1.62 5.60 3.09
N THR A 69 -1.16 6.67 2.46
CA THR A 69 -1.98 7.85 2.10
C THR A 69 -2.92 7.63 0.92
N GLY A 70 -2.96 6.42 0.34
CA GLY A 70 -3.88 6.03 -0.73
C GLY A 70 -3.37 6.25 -2.15
N LEU A 71 -2.06 6.42 -2.36
CA LEU A 71 -1.46 6.57 -3.70
C LEU A 71 -1.61 5.30 -4.55
N SER A 72 -1.47 4.13 -3.94
CA SER A 72 -1.72 2.82 -4.56
C SER A 72 -3.17 2.68 -5.02
N GLY A 73 -4.12 2.97 -4.13
CA GLY A 73 -5.54 3.00 -4.47
C GLY A 73 -5.86 3.97 -5.61
N LEU A 74 -5.25 5.16 -5.62
CA LEU A 74 -5.43 6.11 -6.73
C LEU A 74 -4.96 5.52 -8.06
N ALA A 75 -3.78 4.90 -8.08
CA ALA A 75 -3.24 4.27 -9.27
C ALA A 75 -4.13 3.11 -9.76
N LEU A 76 -4.66 2.30 -8.84
CA LEU A 76 -5.63 1.24 -9.15
C LEU A 76 -6.92 1.81 -9.77
N ARG A 77 -7.48 2.88 -9.20
CA ARG A 77 -8.66 3.56 -9.78
C ARG A 77 -8.37 4.08 -11.19
N GLN A 78 -7.21 4.68 -11.39
CA GLN A 78 -6.78 5.17 -12.70
C GLN A 78 -6.56 4.04 -13.72
N ALA A 79 -6.17 2.85 -13.26
CA ALA A 79 -6.08 1.64 -14.08
C ALA A 79 -7.45 0.99 -14.38
N GLY A 80 -8.54 1.53 -13.83
CA GLY A 80 -9.91 1.08 -14.11
C GLY A 80 -10.55 0.21 -13.02
N PHE A 81 -9.84 -0.07 -11.92
CA PHE A 81 -10.41 -0.84 -10.82
C PHE A 81 -11.49 -0.06 -10.07
N THR A 82 -12.55 -0.73 -9.64
CA THR A 82 -13.72 -0.07 -9.02
C THR A 82 -14.03 -0.54 -7.60
N SER A 83 -13.59 -1.75 -7.26
CA SER A 83 -13.88 -2.42 -6.00
C SER A 83 -12.63 -2.53 -5.15
N ILE A 84 -12.22 -1.43 -4.53
CA ILE A 84 -10.97 -1.36 -3.76
C ILE A 84 -11.29 -1.12 -2.30
N ASP A 85 -10.74 -1.98 -1.44
CA ASP A 85 -10.68 -1.79 -0.01
C ASP A 85 -9.22 -1.63 0.42
N GLY A 86 -8.95 -0.88 1.48
CA GLY A 86 -7.59 -0.61 1.93
C GLY A 86 -7.44 -0.80 3.44
N CYS A 87 -6.25 -1.20 3.85
CA CYS A 87 -5.90 -1.23 5.27
C CYS A 87 -4.46 -0.77 5.49
N ASP A 88 -4.20 -0.21 6.65
CA ASP A 88 -2.86 0.23 7.06
C ASP A 88 -2.70 0.10 8.58
N LEU A 89 -1.47 0.10 9.07
CA LEU A 89 -1.15 0.05 10.50
C LEU A 89 -1.14 1.45 11.15
N SER A 90 -1.11 2.52 10.36
CA SER A 90 -1.18 3.90 10.83
C SER A 90 -2.57 4.51 10.59
N GLN A 91 -3.20 4.97 11.66
CA GLN A 91 -4.44 5.74 11.56
C GLN A 91 -4.22 7.08 10.83
N GLY A 92 -3.08 7.74 11.04
CA GLY A 92 -2.78 9.01 10.36
C GLY A 92 -2.67 8.85 8.84
N MET A 93 -2.14 7.71 8.37
CA MET A 93 -2.12 7.35 6.95
C MET A 93 -3.52 7.13 6.40
N LEU A 94 -4.34 6.34 7.09
CA LEU A 94 -5.74 6.10 6.72
C LEU A 94 -6.56 7.39 6.67
N ASP A 95 -6.33 8.32 7.59
CA ASP A 95 -6.98 9.62 7.61
C ASP A 95 -6.62 10.46 6.37
N GLN A 96 -5.41 10.33 5.82
CA GLN A 96 -5.07 10.95 4.52
C GLN A 96 -5.71 10.20 3.35
N ALA A 97 -5.68 8.87 3.35
CA ALA A 97 -6.32 8.06 2.31
C ALA A 97 -7.82 8.37 2.21
N ALA A 98 -8.49 8.55 3.35
CA ALA A 98 -9.92 8.89 3.42
C ALA A 98 -10.25 10.27 2.82
N LYS A 99 -9.30 11.21 2.77
CA LYS A 99 -9.50 12.50 2.10
C LYS A 99 -9.57 12.38 0.58
N ARG A 100 -9.11 11.26 0.02
CA ARG A 100 -9.17 10.98 -1.42
C ARG A 100 -10.53 10.37 -1.78
N ASN A 101 -11.47 11.25 -2.12
CA ASN A 101 -12.84 10.84 -2.44
C ASN A 101 -12.90 9.81 -3.59
N GLY A 102 -13.70 8.76 -3.38
CA GLY A 102 -14.05 7.80 -4.42
C GLY A 102 -12.96 6.78 -4.76
N ILE A 103 -11.93 6.63 -3.92
CA ILE A 103 -10.90 5.58 -4.08
C ILE A 103 -11.32 4.28 -3.42
N TYR A 104 -11.47 4.28 -2.10
CA TYR A 104 -11.73 3.09 -1.31
C TYR A 104 -13.22 2.99 -0.96
N ARG A 105 -13.77 1.78 -0.97
CA ARG A 105 -15.11 1.51 -0.42
C ARG A 105 -15.06 1.40 1.10
N ALA A 106 -13.97 0.85 1.62
CA ALA A 106 -13.69 0.72 3.04
C ALA A 106 -12.20 0.92 3.34
N LEU A 107 -11.93 1.52 4.51
CA LEU A 107 -10.61 1.71 5.10
C LEU A 107 -10.65 1.28 6.56
N TRP A 108 -9.67 0.51 7.01
CA TRP A 108 -9.56 0.12 8.42
C TRP A 108 -8.11 -0.08 8.86
N LEU A 109 -7.91 0.05 10.17
CA LEU A 109 -6.64 -0.22 10.82
C LEU A 109 -6.40 -1.74 10.86
N ALA A 110 -5.26 -2.20 10.35
CA ALA A 110 -4.88 -3.61 10.42
C ALA A 110 -3.37 -3.77 10.56
N ASP A 111 -2.97 -4.68 11.44
CA ASP A 111 -1.62 -5.23 11.46
C ASP A 111 -1.62 -6.53 10.64
N VAL A 112 -0.77 -6.56 9.61
CA VAL A 112 -0.69 -7.66 8.64
C VAL A 112 0.46 -8.62 8.97
N SER A 113 1.08 -8.44 10.15
CA SER A 113 2.32 -9.10 10.53
C SER A 113 2.17 -10.49 11.16
N ASP A 114 0.97 -10.89 11.66
CA ASP A 114 0.50 -12.26 12.00
C ASP A 114 -0.58 -12.24 13.13
N PRO A 115 -1.76 -12.90 12.99
CA PRO A 115 -2.26 -13.59 11.80
C PRO A 115 -2.82 -12.61 10.76
N PHE A 116 -2.79 -13.04 9.50
CA PHE A 116 -3.42 -12.29 8.42
C PHE A 116 -4.92 -12.14 8.70
N PRO A 117 -5.44 -10.91 8.82
CA PRO A 117 -6.76 -10.70 9.45
C PRO A 117 -7.94 -10.96 8.51
N PHE A 118 -7.71 -11.57 7.34
CA PHE A 118 -8.71 -11.70 6.29
C PHE A 118 -9.03 -13.16 5.98
N GLN A 119 -10.33 -13.45 5.81
CA GLN A 119 -10.78 -14.76 5.38
C GLN A 119 -10.32 -15.04 3.94
N ALA A 120 -9.82 -16.26 3.71
CA ALA A 120 -9.41 -16.66 2.37
C ALA A 120 -10.57 -16.55 1.37
N GLY A 121 -10.29 -16.02 0.18
CA GLY A 121 -11.27 -15.84 -0.89
C GLY A 121 -12.19 -14.62 -0.75
N THR A 122 -12.04 -13.77 0.27
CA THR A 122 -12.78 -12.50 0.37
C THR A 122 -12.44 -11.53 -0.77
N TYR A 123 -11.17 -11.50 -1.16
CA TYR A 123 -10.66 -10.64 -2.23
C TYR A 123 -10.19 -11.50 -3.40
N ALA A 124 -10.50 -11.07 -4.62
CA ALA A 124 -10.05 -11.74 -5.83
C ALA A 124 -8.55 -11.50 -6.07
N HIS A 125 -8.08 -10.29 -5.75
CA HIS A 125 -6.67 -9.91 -5.87
C HIS A 125 -6.24 -9.10 -4.65
N ILE A 126 -4.96 -9.14 -4.33
CA ILE A 126 -4.36 -8.36 -3.25
C ILE A 126 -3.16 -7.61 -3.83
N VAL A 127 -2.95 -6.37 -3.38
CA VAL A 127 -1.73 -5.63 -3.69
C VAL A 127 -1.04 -5.18 -2.40
N ALA A 128 0.29 -5.06 -2.44
CA ALA A 128 1.10 -4.49 -1.36
C ALA A 128 2.18 -3.58 -1.95
N ILE A 129 1.84 -2.31 -2.17
CA ILE A 129 2.65 -1.38 -2.97
C ILE A 129 3.36 -0.39 -2.05
N GLY A 130 4.68 -0.52 -1.93
CA GLY A 130 5.50 0.30 -1.03
C GLY A 130 5.56 -0.20 0.40
N VAL A 131 5.18 -1.46 0.64
CA VAL A 131 4.93 -2.02 1.98
C VAL A 131 5.92 -3.10 2.37
N ILE A 132 6.29 -3.97 1.43
CA ILE A 132 7.21 -5.08 1.69
C ILE A 132 8.65 -4.55 1.71
N ALA A 133 9.29 -4.58 2.88
CA ALA A 133 10.66 -4.17 3.11
C ALA A 133 11.36 -5.11 4.11
N THR A 134 12.68 -5.04 4.23
CA THR A 134 13.44 -5.86 5.19
C THR A 134 13.09 -5.54 6.65
N THR A 135 12.73 -4.31 6.95
CA THR A 135 12.40 -3.81 8.29
C THR A 135 10.89 -3.86 8.61
N HIS A 136 10.03 -3.92 7.59
CA HIS A 136 8.57 -3.86 7.73
C HIS A 136 7.88 -4.83 6.77
N ALA A 137 6.87 -5.57 7.23
CA ALA A 137 6.19 -6.63 6.46
C ALA A 137 7.16 -7.70 5.90
N PRO A 138 7.72 -8.56 6.77
CA PRO A 138 8.75 -9.55 6.40
C PRO A 138 8.23 -10.59 5.41
N ALA A 139 9.13 -11.39 4.82
CA ALA A 139 8.83 -12.37 3.76
C ALA A 139 7.60 -13.27 4.05
N ARG A 140 7.32 -13.62 5.31
CA ARG A 140 6.13 -14.38 5.70
C ARG A 140 4.80 -13.71 5.31
N THR A 141 4.76 -12.38 5.19
CA THR A 141 3.58 -11.64 4.72
C THR A 141 3.24 -12.02 3.28
N ILE A 142 4.23 -12.38 2.46
CA ILE A 142 4.01 -12.91 1.10
C ILE A 142 3.26 -14.25 1.20
N ASP A 143 3.76 -15.19 2.00
CA ASP A 143 3.12 -16.51 2.17
C ASP A 143 1.70 -16.40 2.71
N ALA A 144 1.49 -15.56 3.74
CA ALA A 144 0.19 -15.32 4.33
C ALA A 144 -0.80 -14.70 3.32
N THR A 145 -0.34 -13.75 2.50
CA THR A 145 -1.15 -13.11 1.46
C THR A 145 -1.52 -14.09 0.35
N LEU A 146 -0.58 -14.93 -0.09
CA LEU A 146 -0.83 -15.96 -1.09
C LEU A 146 -1.85 -17.00 -0.59
N ASN A 147 -1.78 -17.39 0.68
CA ASN A 147 -2.73 -18.32 1.28
C ASN A 147 -4.16 -17.74 1.42
N ALA A 148 -4.30 -16.42 1.46
CA ALA A 148 -5.60 -15.76 1.52
C ALA A 148 -6.25 -15.58 0.14
N LEU A 149 -5.49 -15.71 -0.94
CA LEU A 149 -6.01 -15.59 -2.30
C LEU A 149 -6.79 -16.84 -2.72
N PRO A 150 -7.89 -16.69 -3.47
CA PRO A 150 -8.52 -17.81 -4.16
C PRO A 150 -7.63 -18.31 -5.30
N SER A 151 -7.93 -19.51 -5.81
CA SER A 151 -7.29 -20.02 -7.05
C SER A 151 -7.52 -19.04 -8.20
N GLY A 152 -6.45 -18.70 -8.92
CA GLY A 152 -6.47 -17.69 -9.99
C GLY A 152 -6.41 -16.23 -9.50
N GLY A 153 -6.36 -16.00 -8.18
CA GLY A 153 -6.10 -14.69 -7.62
C GLY A 153 -4.68 -14.22 -7.90
N CYS A 154 -4.48 -12.90 -7.90
CA CYS A 154 -3.18 -12.29 -8.17
C CYS A 154 -2.70 -11.53 -6.94
N PHE A 155 -1.43 -11.70 -6.61
CA PHE A 155 -0.73 -10.85 -5.67
C PHE A 155 0.28 -9.99 -6.43
N VAL A 156 0.17 -8.66 -6.31
CA VAL A 156 1.15 -7.72 -6.87
C VAL A 156 1.76 -6.91 -5.74
N PHE A 157 3.07 -6.94 -5.62
CA PHE A 157 3.78 -6.18 -4.60
C PHE A 157 5.01 -5.50 -5.17
N SER A 158 5.49 -4.48 -4.48
CA SER A 158 6.84 -3.97 -4.68
C SER A 158 7.72 -4.40 -3.49
N LEU A 159 8.98 -4.69 -3.79
CA LEU A 159 10.00 -4.90 -2.77
C LEU A 159 10.83 -3.63 -2.69
N ASN A 160 10.94 -3.07 -1.48
CA ASN A 160 11.81 -1.95 -1.21
C ASN A 160 13.04 -2.48 -0.46
N ASP A 161 14.19 -2.53 -1.11
CA ASP A 161 15.50 -2.94 -0.57
C ASP A 161 16.52 -1.79 -0.59
#